data_AF-A0A5J4VBZ7-F1
#
_entry.id   AF-A0A5J4VBZ7-F1
#
_cell.length_a   1.000
_cell.length_b   1.000
_cell.length_c   1.000
_cell.angle_alpha   90.00
_cell.angle_beta   90.00
_cell.angle_gamma   90.00
#
_symmetry.space_group_name_H-M   'P 1'
#
loop_
_entity.id
_entity.type
_entity.pdbx_description
1 polymer ?
#
loop_
_entity_poly.entity_id
_entity_poly.type
_entity_poly.pdbx_seq_one_letter_code
_entity_poly.pdbx_strand_id
1 'polypeptide(L)'
;MLSCNFIECTATDSGGALYIQIGSGAESTLRNISFDQCEFQYNGGAVYAYLESNGKLTISGSSLFSDCKTLSDHYYAGGGGLYVSLSGEKCQLTIEGSITFDGCLANIGGGMYIKVGNNSQLLMTGLQIYKDCNSSSDGGGCCVLAYESNNNINLLGKMQFEGCRTQSNGGGLYLSCLDVGQITINDMSFSNCNSMYGGGFYSDLDSGVQMTITGKVAFNDCNSIIVGGGQYLHVNGSNIIVNITGELEYKQCNAQYGGGLYADIFDNTLVEINKSTFKQCTCNNIGGGMYVQVQRYGQLTISINTRNCNSSQRGGGLYAFIAHGGKLILDKSCEFYQCNSGLGGGIYVWINLTAKCSFIIKDAYFHECVALNSTNSSLQYPYSGFGGGIFLGTFKDYDPKSELIDLRGMKIYNNSADKYGQSLFVAMIKIEEFCKYGTQGEYAKGNYSDTYSNETDLYGIPMDLFTFFYATPETIQQQSQPLEPWWRILGILKRAQITVNISNPNGKLIFHIEGQRMVPGYLNVKIFELRDKTQENINQEQKGSNYKFNKNNLKSIKQTSSQSSIIISKF
;
A
#
# COMPACT_ATOMS: atom_id res chain seq x y z
N MET A 1 42.14 -26.61 8.44
CA MET A 1 40.98 -26.23 9.28
C MET A 1 40.35 -27.53 9.75
N LEU A 2 40.28 -27.75 11.06
CA LEU A 2 39.52 -28.89 11.60
C LEU A 2 38.03 -28.53 11.46
N SER A 3 37.35 -29.08 10.46
CA SER A 3 35.89 -29.06 10.37
C SER A 3 35.37 -30.26 11.17
N CYS A 4 34.60 -30.02 12.22
CA CYS A 4 33.87 -31.08 12.90
C CYS A 4 32.65 -31.42 12.04
N ASN A 5 32.55 -32.67 11.58
CA ASN A 5 31.51 -33.11 10.66
C ASN A 5 30.70 -34.24 11.31
N PHE A 6 29.38 -34.07 11.31
CA PHE A 6 28.41 -35.08 11.69
C PHE A 6 27.65 -35.50 10.43
N ILE A 7 27.62 -36.79 10.13
CA ILE A 7 27.08 -37.34 8.89
C ILE A 7 26.13 -38.47 9.27
N GLU A 8 24.91 -38.46 8.73
CA GLU A 8 23.90 -39.51 8.91
C GLU A 8 23.62 -39.86 10.38
N CYS A 9 23.75 -38.87 11.28
CA CYS A 9 23.53 -39.09 12.71
C CYS A 9 22.04 -39.17 13.01
N THR A 10 21.67 -40.16 13.83
CA THR A 10 20.30 -40.39 14.29
C THR A 10 20.27 -40.60 15.81
N ALA A 11 19.16 -40.24 16.44
CA ALA A 11 18.96 -40.39 17.88
C ALA A 11 17.57 -40.94 18.22
N THR A 12 17.39 -41.45 19.44
CA THR A 12 16.08 -41.91 19.96
C THR A 12 15.31 -40.81 20.69
N ASP A 13 15.99 -39.77 21.20
CA ASP A 13 15.39 -38.81 22.14
C ASP A 13 15.22 -37.39 21.58
N SER A 14 16.30 -36.71 21.20
CA SER A 14 16.30 -35.33 20.67
C SER A 14 17.65 -34.98 20.07
N GLY A 15 17.68 -34.24 18.95
CA GLY A 15 18.94 -33.88 18.28
C GLY A 15 19.55 -35.10 17.56
N GLY A 16 19.43 -35.19 16.24
CA GLY A 16 19.97 -36.36 15.52
C GLY A 16 21.48 -36.54 15.70
N ALA A 17 22.21 -35.43 15.81
CA ALA A 17 23.65 -35.42 16.10
C ALA A 17 23.97 -34.92 17.52
N LEU A 18 23.38 -33.78 17.93
CA LEU A 18 23.70 -33.13 19.20
C LEU A 18 22.46 -32.75 19.99
N TYR A 19 22.45 -33.13 21.27
CA TYR A 19 21.59 -32.59 22.30
C TYR A 19 22.41 -31.69 23.23
N ILE A 20 22.04 -30.40 23.31
CA ILE A 20 22.78 -29.40 24.08
C ILE A 20 21.85 -28.81 25.14
N GLN A 21 22.18 -29.02 26.41
CA GLN A 21 21.57 -28.32 27.54
C GLN A 21 22.58 -27.33 28.12
N ILE A 22 22.23 -26.04 28.10
CA ILE A 22 23.05 -24.98 28.70
C ILE A 22 22.41 -24.59 30.02
N GLY A 23 23.07 -24.98 31.12
CA GLY A 23 22.62 -24.67 32.47
C GLY A 23 22.67 -23.17 32.79
N SER A 24 22.05 -22.80 33.90
CA SER A 24 21.94 -21.41 34.34
C SER A 24 23.29 -20.67 34.35
N GLY A 25 23.37 -19.55 33.62
CA GLY A 25 24.57 -18.72 33.49
C GLY A 25 25.74 -19.34 32.71
N ALA A 26 25.60 -20.56 32.18
CA ALA A 26 26.62 -21.20 31.37
C ALA A 26 26.62 -20.67 29.92
N GLU A 27 27.75 -20.85 29.24
CA GLU A 27 27.93 -20.40 27.86
C GLU A 27 28.55 -21.52 27.02
N SER A 28 28.11 -21.67 25.77
CA SER A 28 28.67 -22.63 24.81
C SER A 28 28.79 -22.02 23.42
N THR A 29 29.76 -22.50 22.65
CA THR A 29 29.98 -22.07 21.27
C THR A 29 30.16 -23.27 20.33
N LEU A 30 29.35 -23.32 19.28
CA LEU A 30 29.54 -24.18 18.12
C LEU A 30 30.19 -23.36 17.00
N ARG A 31 31.32 -23.79 16.46
CA ARG A 31 32.06 -23.03 15.45
C ARG A 31 32.63 -23.91 14.35
N ASN A 32 32.40 -23.52 13.09
CA ASN A 32 32.90 -24.24 11.90
C ASN A 32 32.48 -25.72 11.88
N ILE A 33 31.20 -25.99 12.08
CA ILE A 33 30.65 -27.35 12.18
C ILE A 33 29.78 -27.64 10.95
N SER A 34 29.86 -28.87 10.45
CA SER A 34 28.99 -29.36 9.38
C SER A 34 28.11 -30.50 9.89
N PHE A 35 26.83 -30.45 9.56
CA PHE A 35 25.86 -31.52 9.74
C PHE A 35 25.30 -31.89 8.38
N ASP A 36 25.39 -33.15 8.00
CA ASP A 36 24.89 -33.67 6.73
C ASP A 36 23.98 -34.87 6.98
N GLN A 37 22.76 -34.82 6.43
CA GLN A 37 21.77 -35.89 6.50
C GLN A 37 21.47 -36.39 7.93
N CYS A 38 21.61 -35.52 8.93
CA CYS A 38 21.27 -35.86 10.31
C CYS A 38 19.74 -35.80 10.47
N GLU A 39 19.18 -36.78 11.17
CA GLU A 39 17.74 -36.86 11.32
C GLU A 39 17.30 -37.24 12.73
N PHE A 40 16.13 -36.72 13.10
CA PHE A 40 15.50 -37.07 14.36
C PHE A 40 13.98 -37.10 14.22
N GLN A 41 13.30 -37.83 15.11
CA GLN A 41 11.85 -37.97 15.05
C GLN A 41 11.14 -36.65 15.36
N TYR A 42 11.49 -35.91 16.42
CA TYR A 42 10.68 -34.77 16.89
C TYR A 42 11.29 -33.38 16.72
N ASN A 43 12.41 -33.03 17.38
CA ASN A 43 12.95 -31.67 17.34
C ASN A 43 14.46 -31.69 17.11
N GLY A 44 14.93 -30.79 16.24
CA GLY A 44 16.35 -30.65 15.94
C GLY A 44 16.86 -31.83 15.13
N GLY A 45 16.61 -31.86 13.83
CA GLY A 45 17.06 -32.97 12.99
C GLY A 45 18.57 -33.20 13.10
N ALA A 46 19.37 -32.13 13.13
CA ALA A 46 20.78 -32.23 13.52
C ALA A 46 21.03 -31.84 14.98
N VAL A 47 20.60 -30.64 15.38
CA VAL A 47 20.92 -30.07 16.69
C VAL A 47 19.66 -29.66 17.43
N TYR A 48 19.54 -30.15 18.67
CA TYR A 48 18.57 -29.67 19.64
C TYR A 48 19.31 -28.92 20.75
N ALA A 49 18.93 -27.67 21.01
CA ALA A 49 19.49 -26.85 22.08
C ALA A 49 18.42 -26.29 23.02
N TYR A 50 18.67 -26.43 24.33
CA TYR A 50 17.82 -25.94 25.40
C TYR A 50 18.65 -25.07 26.36
N LEU A 51 18.20 -23.84 26.59
CA LEU A 51 18.88 -22.85 27.44
C LEU A 51 18.06 -22.56 28.70
N GLU A 52 18.70 -22.74 29.86
CA GLU A 52 18.21 -22.29 31.16
C GLU A 52 18.60 -20.83 31.43
N SER A 53 18.11 -20.25 32.54
CA SER A 53 18.19 -18.80 32.79
C SER A 53 19.61 -18.25 32.71
N ASN A 54 19.79 -17.13 32.01
CA ASN A 54 21.09 -16.52 31.71
C ASN A 54 22.05 -17.38 30.87
N GLY A 55 21.60 -18.55 30.37
CA GLY A 55 22.38 -19.41 29.51
C GLY A 55 22.61 -18.78 28.13
N LYS A 56 23.76 -19.05 27.52
CA LYS A 56 24.12 -18.47 26.22
C LYS A 56 24.65 -19.50 25.24
N LEU A 57 24.12 -19.49 24.02
CA LEU A 57 24.60 -20.30 22.91
C LEU A 57 25.07 -19.38 21.79
N THR A 58 26.29 -19.62 21.31
CA THR A 58 26.79 -18.98 20.08
C THR A 58 27.00 -20.03 19.00
N ILE A 59 26.45 -19.80 17.80
CA ILE A 59 26.76 -20.57 16.60
C ILE A 59 27.49 -19.64 15.65
N SER A 60 28.72 -19.99 15.28
CA SER A 60 29.65 -19.06 14.62
C SER A 60 30.49 -19.69 13.50
N GLY A 61 31.24 -18.85 12.80
CA GLY A 61 32.19 -19.29 11.78
C GLY A 61 31.50 -19.64 10.47
N SER A 62 32.00 -20.65 9.77
CA SER A 62 31.42 -21.18 8.53
C SER A 62 30.77 -22.53 8.83
N SER A 63 29.48 -22.55 9.15
CA SER A 63 28.75 -23.78 9.52
C SER A 63 27.69 -24.14 8.46
N LEU A 64 27.46 -25.43 8.27
CA LEU A 64 26.57 -25.97 7.25
C LEU A 64 25.64 -27.02 7.87
N PHE A 65 24.36 -26.94 7.53
CA PHE A 65 23.34 -27.94 7.79
C PHE A 65 22.76 -28.35 6.44
N SER A 66 23.08 -29.56 5.98
CA SER A 66 22.66 -30.08 4.68
C SER A 66 21.73 -31.26 4.87
N ASP A 67 20.58 -31.23 4.21
CA ASP A 67 19.60 -32.34 4.15
C ASP A 67 19.19 -32.90 5.52
N CYS A 68 19.22 -32.08 6.57
CA CYS A 68 18.88 -32.48 7.92
C CYS A 68 17.36 -32.47 8.13
N LYS A 69 16.82 -33.46 8.86
CA LYS A 69 15.37 -33.74 8.86
C LYS A 69 14.78 -33.97 10.24
N THR A 70 13.58 -33.45 10.43
CA THR A 70 12.65 -33.89 11.47
C THR A 70 11.55 -34.75 10.82
N LEU A 71 11.37 -35.99 11.30
CA LEU A 71 10.51 -36.99 10.66
C LEU A 71 9.06 -37.02 11.17
N SER A 72 8.74 -36.34 12.27
CA SER A 72 7.40 -36.35 12.86
C SER A 72 6.50 -35.29 12.24
N ASP A 73 5.27 -35.72 11.96
CA ASP A 73 4.15 -34.83 11.62
C ASP A 73 3.50 -34.17 12.85
N HIS A 74 4.08 -34.32 14.05
CA HIS A 74 3.55 -33.66 15.23
C HIS A 74 3.63 -32.14 15.09
N TYR A 75 2.54 -31.47 15.49
CA TYR A 75 2.39 -30.03 15.32
C TYR A 75 3.55 -29.19 15.91
N TYR A 76 4.27 -29.67 16.92
CA TYR A 76 5.37 -28.95 17.56
C TYR A 76 6.76 -29.38 17.12
N ALA A 77 6.86 -30.37 16.22
CA ALA A 77 8.11 -30.90 15.71
C ALA A 77 8.77 -29.87 14.77
N GLY A 78 10.01 -29.47 15.03
CA GLY A 78 10.64 -28.44 14.22
C GLY A 78 12.16 -28.36 14.26
N GLY A 79 12.70 -27.54 13.37
CA GLY A 79 14.14 -27.31 13.21
C GLY A 79 14.84 -28.47 12.53
N GLY A 80 14.68 -28.60 11.21
CA GLY A 80 15.28 -29.72 10.46
C GLY A 80 16.79 -29.75 10.60
N GLY A 81 17.44 -28.59 10.51
CA GLY A 81 18.84 -28.43 10.93
C GLY A 81 18.96 -28.15 12.42
N LEU A 82 18.32 -27.08 12.88
CA LEU A 82 18.54 -26.54 14.22
C LEU A 82 17.24 -26.19 14.94
N TYR A 83 17.08 -26.73 16.15
CA TYR A 83 16.07 -26.33 17.11
C TYR A 83 16.72 -25.65 18.32
N VAL A 84 16.26 -24.46 18.70
CA VAL A 84 16.73 -23.77 19.92
C VAL A 84 15.55 -23.28 20.76
N SER A 85 15.55 -23.62 22.04
CA SER A 85 14.59 -23.11 23.02
C SER A 85 15.27 -22.28 24.11
N LEU A 86 14.93 -21.00 24.17
CA LEU A 86 15.34 -20.03 25.20
C LEU A 86 14.33 -20.06 26.34
N SER A 87 14.33 -21.13 27.13
CA SER A 87 13.26 -21.42 28.08
C SER A 87 13.43 -20.75 29.44
N GLY A 88 14.66 -20.47 29.87
CA GLY A 88 14.92 -19.67 31.06
C GLY A 88 14.77 -18.17 30.80
N GLU A 89 14.78 -17.37 31.86
CA GLU A 89 14.80 -15.92 31.72
C GLU A 89 16.18 -15.42 31.28
N LYS A 90 16.22 -14.36 30.46
CA LYS A 90 17.47 -13.69 30.05
C LYS A 90 18.45 -14.61 29.31
N CYS A 91 17.95 -15.62 28.60
CA CYS A 91 18.78 -16.44 27.74
C CYS A 91 19.26 -15.65 26.53
N GLN A 92 20.37 -16.09 25.92
CA GLN A 92 20.88 -15.47 24.70
C GLN A 92 21.24 -16.53 23.64
N LEU A 93 20.68 -16.37 22.44
CA LEU A 93 21.18 -17.05 21.25
C LEU A 93 21.85 -16.04 20.33
N THR A 94 23.11 -16.31 19.99
CA THR A 94 23.87 -15.57 18.98
C THR A 94 24.16 -16.47 17.79
N ILE A 95 23.76 -16.06 16.59
CA ILE A 95 24.17 -16.69 15.33
C ILE A 95 24.98 -15.66 14.57
N GLU A 96 26.25 -15.97 14.29
CA GLU A 96 27.19 -15.06 13.64
C GLU A 96 28.06 -15.78 12.59
N GLY A 97 28.72 -15.01 11.71
CA GLY A 97 29.51 -15.59 10.62
C GLY A 97 28.66 -15.99 9.42
N SER A 98 29.02 -17.08 8.74
CA SER A 98 28.36 -17.58 7.53
C SER A 98 27.72 -18.94 7.81
N ILE A 99 26.39 -18.97 7.92
CA ILE A 99 25.65 -20.18 8.28
C ILE A 99 24.67 -20.54 7.16
N THR A 100 24.77 -21.76 6.66
CA THR A 100 23.92 -22.25 5.56
C THR A 100 23.07 -23.43 6.01
N PHE A 101 21.79 -23.38 5.68
CA PHE A 101 20.84 -24.49 5.74
C PHE A 101 20.44 -24.81 4.29
N ASP A 102 20.74 -26.00 3.81
CA ASP A 102 20.45 -26.46 2.44
C ASP A 102 19.60 -27.75 2.51
N GLY A 103 18.47 -27.79 1.81
CA GLY A 103 17.62 -28.99 1.72
C GLY A 103 17.00 -29.49 3.04
N CYS A 104 17.01 -28.69 4.11
CA CYS A 104 16.51 -29.13 5.41
C CYS A 104 14.97 -29.21 5.46
N LEU A 105 14.43 -30.17 6.23
CA LEU A 105 12.99 -30.46 6.31
C LEU A 105 12.52 -30.61 7.76
N ALA A 106 11.40 -29.98 8.11
CA ALA A 106 10.72 -30.20 9.39
C ALA A 106 9.23 -29.87 9.32
N ASN A 107 8.46 -30.08 10.40
CA ASN A 107 7.09 -29.59 10.42
C ASN A 107 7.03 -28.05 10.66
N ILE A 108 7.88 -27.51 11.52
CA ILE A 108 8.07 -26.06 11.72
C ILE A 108 9.54 -25.71 11.52
N GLY A 109 9.84 -24.64 10.78
CA GLY A 109 11.22 -24.17 10.63
C GLY A 109 12.10 -25.18 9.90
N GLY A 110 11.92 -25.33 8.58
CA GLY A 110 12.58 -26.39 7.80
C GLY A 110 14.09 -26.43 8.01
N GLY A 111 14.76 -25.29 7.94
CA GLY A 111 16.15 -25.14 8.39
C GLY A 111 16.27 -24.96 9.90
N MET A 112 15.53 -23.99 10.44
CA MET A 112 15.71 -23.57 11.82
C MET A 112 14.40 -23.20 12.54
N TYR A 113 14.25 -23.65 13.78
CA TYR A 113 13.15 -23.27 14.67
C TYR A 113 13.69 -22.72 15.99
N ILE A 114 13.32 -21.47 16.32
CA ILE A 114 13.72 -20.78 17.55
C ILE A 114 12.49 -20.42 18.37
N LYS A 115 12.51 -20.78 19.65
CA LYS A 115 11.55 -20.32 20.66
C LYS A 115 12.23 -19.34 21.61
N VAL A 116 11.66 -18.15 21.76
CA VAL A 116 12.17 -17.06 22.58
C VAL A 116 11.25 -16.85 23.79
N GLY A 117 11.73 -17.20 24.99
CA GLY A 117 11.04 -16.97 26.27
C GLY A 117 11.44 -15.65 26.94
N ASN A 118 10.87 -15.38 28.11
CA ASN A 118 10.86 -14.08 28.80
C ASN A 118 12.25 -13.41 28.93
N ASN A 119 12.30 -12.12 28.65
CA ASN A 119 13.51 -11.29 28.73
C ASN A 119 14.71 -11.82 27.90
N SER A 120 14.48 -12.73 26.95
CA SER A 120 15.57 -13.36 26.20
C SER A 120 15.95 -12.57 24.95
N GLN A 121 17.18 -12.80 24.49
CA GLN A 121 17.76 -12.14 23.33
C GLN A 121 18.06 -13.14 22.21
N LEU A 122 17.57 -12.84 21.01
CA LEU A 122 18.03 -13.44 19.77
C LEU A 122 18.87 -12.41 19.01
N LEU A 123 20.11 -12.76 18.67
CA LEU A 123 20.99 -11.94 17.85
C LEU A 123 21.49 -12.75 16.65
N MET A 124 21.07 -12.37 15.45
CA MET A 124 21.57 -12.95 14.20
C MET A 124 22.34 -11.88 13.42
N THR A 125 23.62 -12.15 13.16
CA THR A 125 24.55 -11.26 12.45
C THR A 125 25.33 -12.04 11.40
N GLY A 126 25.99 -11.36 10.46
CA GLY A 126 26.72 -12.04 9.38
C GLY A 126 25.80 -12.48 8.24
N LEU A 127 26.13 -13.57 7.57
CA LEU A 127 25.41 -14.12 6.42
C LEU A 127 24.68 -15.41 6.82
N GLN A 128 23.36 -15.45 6.63
CA GLN A 128 22.56 -16.65 6.81
C GLN A 128 21.88 -17.00 5.50
N ILE A 129 22.01 -18.24 5.05
CA ILE A 129 21.40 -18.73 3.81
C ILE A 129 20.50 -19.92 4.15
N TYR A 130 19.25 -19.84 3.73
CA TYR A 130 18.27 -20.92 3.78
C TYR A 130 17.90 -21.23 2.33
N LYS A 131 18.32 -22.40 1.86
CA LYS A 131 18.14 -22.82 0.47
C LYS A 131 17.34 -24.10 0.43
N ASP A 132 16.29 -24.09 -0.37
CA ASP A 132 15.40 -25.22 -0.64
C ASP A 132 14.87 -25.94 0.62
N CYS A 133 14.85 -25.22 1.75
CA CYS A 133 14.31 -25.72 3.01
C CYS A 133 12.78 -25.74 2.97
N ASN A 134 12.19 -26.76 3.57
CA ASN A 134 10.76 -26.98 3.51
C ASN A 134 10.16 -27.22 4.89
N SER A 135 8.96 -26.71 5.12
CA SER A 135 8.15 -27.08 6.28
C SER A 135 6.71 -27.42 5.93
N SER A 136 6.02 -28.20 6.77
CA SER A 136 4.58 -28.47 6.57
C SER A 136 3.66 -27.45 7.22
N SER A 137 4.11 -26.73 8.26
CA SER A 137 3.32 -25.70 8.95
C SER A 137 3.88 -24.31 8.68
N ASP A 138 4.93 -23.91 9.39
CA ASP A 138 5.38 -22.52 9.42
C ASP A 138 6.87 -22.39 9.16
N GLY A 139 7.27 -21.31 8.48
CA GLY A 139 8.67 -20.97 8.27
C GLY A 139 9.44 -22.01 7.46
N GLY A 140 9.26 -22.05 6.14
CA GLY A 140 9.93 -23.06 5.31
C GLY A 140 11.44 -23.07 5.47
N GLY A 141 12.07 -21.89 5.59
CA GLY A 141 13.46 -21.74 5.99
C GLY A 141 13.63 -21.63 7.50
N CYS A 142 12.98 -20.64 8.11
CA CYS A 142 13.13 -20.31 9.52
C CYS A 142 11.79 -19.96 10.19
N CYS A 143 11.61 -20.44 11.41
CA CYS A 143 10.53 -20.04 12.30
C CYS A 143 11.10 -19.44 13.59
N VAL A 144 10.64 -18.25 13.96
CA VAL A 144 10.95 -17.58 15.23
C VAL A 144 9.64 -17.32 15.98
N LEU A 145 9.50 -17.91 17.17
CA LEU A 145 8.33 -17.78 18.03
C LEU A 145 8.72 -17.14 19.37
N ALA A 146 8.32 -15.89 19.58
CA ALA A 146 8.37 -15.20 20.86
C ALA A 146 7.03 -15.33 21.58
N TYR A 147 7.01 -16.11 22.66
CA TYR A 147 5.78 -16.51 23.34
C TYR A 147 5.62 -15.95 24.77
N GLU A 148 6.58 -15.13 25.20
CA GLU A 148 6.56 -14.44 26.50
C GLU A 148 7.03 -12.98 26.31
N SER A 149 6.98 -12.16 27.37
CA SER A 149 7.25 -10.72 27.30
C SER A 149 8.74 -10.33 27.33
N ASN A 150 8.99 -9.06 26.99
CA ASN A 150 10.27 -8.34 27.04
C ASN A 150 11.41 -8.95 26.21
N ASN A 151 11.06 -9.64 25.13
CA ASN A 151 12.05 -10.23 24.23
C ASN A 151 12.75 -9.17 23.39
N ASN A 152 14.00 -9.45 23.03
CA ASN A 152 14.78 -8.61 22.11
C ASN A 152 15.31 -9.44 20.94
N ILE A 153 14.64 -9.34 19.79
CA ILE A 153 14.96 -10.07 18.56
C ILE A 153 15.68 -9.13 17.59
N ASN A 154 16.95 -9.41 17.33
CA ASN A 154 17.82 -8.62 16.46
C ASN A 154 18.31 -9.45 15.29
N LEU A 155 17.64 -9.30 14.14
CA LEU A 155 17.96 -9.95 12.87
C LEU A 155 18.77 -8.97 12.00
N LEU A 156 20.02 -8.75 12.39
CA LEU A 156 20.88 -7.66 11.88
C LEU A 156 21.82 -8.08 10.75
N GLY A 157 22.00 -9.39 10.56
CA GLY A 157 22.75 -9.96 9.44
C GLY A 157 22.04 -9.80 8.09
N LYS A 158 22.70 -10.26 7.04
CA LYS A 158 22.12 -10.49 5.73
C LYS A 158 21.54 -11.90 5.70
N MET A 159 20.22 -12.02 5.68
CA MET A 159 19.53 -13.30 5.59
C MET A 159 18.96 -13.52 4.18
N GLN A 160 19.22 -14.70 3.61
CA GLN A 160 18.79 -15.07 2.26
C GLN A 160 17.95 -16.34 2.30
N PHE A 161 16.74 -16.27 1.76
CA PHE A 161 15.81 -17.39 1.64
C PHE A 161 15.58 -17.66 0.15
N GLU A 162 15.94 -18.85 -0.30
CA GLU A 162 15.95 -19.22 -1.73
C GLU A 162 15.19 -20.54 -1.90
N GLY A 163 14.10 -20.53 -2.64
CA GLY A 163 13.33 -21.74 -2.94
C GLY A 163 12.61 -22.36 -1.72
N CYS A 164 12.61 -21.69 -0.57
CA CYS A 164 11.97 -22.21 0.64
C CYS A 164 10.44 -22.31 0.50
N ARG A 165 9.84 -23.36 1.07
CA ARG A 165 8.40 -23.60 0.92
C ARG A 165 7.74 -24.01 2.23
N THR A 166 6.47 -23.67 2.37
CA THR A 166 5.61 -24.24 3.41
C THR A 166 4.16 -24.36 2.97
N GLN A 167 3.35 -25.15 3.69
CA GLN A 167 1.92 -25.28 3.39
C GLN A 167 1.05 -24.32 4.21
N SER A 168 1.57 -23.63 5.23
CA SER A 168 0.85 -22.58 5.95
C SER A 168 1.54 -21.23 5.83
N ASN A 169 2.33 -20.80 6.82
CA ASN A 169 2.72 -19.40 6.97
C ASN A 169 4.21 -19.17 6.74
N GLY A 170 4.57 -18.21 5.88
CA GLY A 170 5.96 -17.77 5.71
C GLY A 170 6.84 -18.80 4.99
N GLY A 171 6.87 -18.75 3.65
CA GLY A 171 7.64 -19.74 2.88
C GLY A 171 9.15 -19.68 3.17
N GLY A 172 9.70 -18.49 3.39
CA GLY A 172 11.06 -18.31 3.91
C GLY A 172 11.09 -18.18 5.43
N LEU A 173 10.43 -17.15 5.96
CA LEU A 173 10.46 -16.79 7.38
C LEU A 173 9.05 -16.69 7.94
N TYR A 174 8.84 -17.31 9.10
CA TYR A 174 7.72 -17.03 10.00
C TYR A 174 8.25 -16.39 11.28
N LEU A 175 7.67 -15.26 11.67
CA LEU A 175 8.02 -14.54 12.89
C LEU A 175 6.76 -14.15 13.65
N SER A 176 6.59 -14.70 14.85
CA SER A 176 5.48 -14.37 15.73
C SER A 176 5.99 -13.81 17.06
N CYS A 177 5.42 -12.70 17.50
CA CYS A 177 5.67 -12.10 18.80
C CYS A 177 4.33 -11.59 19.35
N LEU A 178 3.84 -12.26 20.38
CA LEU A 178 2.46 -12.07 20.87
C LEU A 178 2.36 -11.23 22.14
N ASP A 179 3.51 -10.84 22.70
CA ASP A 179 3.64 -10.01 23.89
C ASP A 179 4.68 -8.91 23.65
N VAL A 180 4.78 -7.98 24.61
CA VAL A 180 5.72 -6.85 24.60
C VAL A 180 7.10 -7.33 24.18
N GLY A 181 7.64 -6.80 23.09
CA GLY A 181 8.91 -7.24 22.55
C GLY A 181 9.49 -6.22 21.57
N GLN A 182 10.80 -6.25 21.41
CA GLN A 182 11.52 -5.42 20.44
C GLN A 182 12.04 -6.31 19.32
N ILE A 183 11.77 -5.91 18.08
CA ILE A 183 12.18 -6.65 16.89
C ILE A 183 12.89 -5.68 15.95
N THR A 184 14.15 -5.93 15.65
CA THR A 184 14.92 -5.16 14.67
C THR A 184 15.33 -6.06 13.52
N ILE A 185 14.97 -5.69 12.29
CA ILE A 185 15.33 -6.39 11.06
C ILE A 185 16.17 -5.47 10.19
N ASN A 186 17.29 -5.98 9.69
CA ASN A 186 18.16 -5.25 8.77
C ASN A 186 17.95 -5.70 7.31
N ASP A 187 18.82 -6.57 6.78
CA ASP A 187 18.82 -6.94 5.36
C ASP A 187 18.30 -8.37 5.17
N MET A 188 17.26 -8.52 4.34
CA MET A 188 16.69 -9.81 3.99
C MET A 188 16.38 -9.92 2.50
N SER A 189 16.54 -11.11 1.92
CA SER A 189 16.08 -11.40 0.57
C SER A 189 15.34 -12.73 0.51
N PHE A 190 14.19 -12.73 -0.13
CA PHE A 190 13.35 -13.89 -0.39
C PHE A 190 13.22 -14.08 -1.90
N SER A 191 13.56 -15.27 -2.39
CA SER A 191 13.47 -15.59 -3.81
C SER A 191 12.80 -16.93 -4.03
N ASN A 192 11.81 -16.96 -4.93
CA ASN A 192 11.05 -18.19 -5.27
C ASN A 192 10.44 -18.90 -4.05
N CYS A 193 10.17 -18.18 -2.95
CA CYS A 193 9.56 -18.75 -1.76
C CYS A 193 8.05 -18.93 -1.95
N ASN A 194 7.49 -20.00 -1.38
CA ASN A 194 6.07 -20.32 -1.57
C ASN A 194 5.39 -20.70 -0.25
N SER A 195 4.18 -20.20 -0.01
CA SER A 195 3.37 -20.55 1.16
C SER A 195 1.86 -20.47 0.89
N MET A 196 1.03 -20.74 1.90
CA MET A 196 -0.39 -20.37 1.85
C MET A 196 -0.59 -18.89 2.18
N TYR A 197 0.15 -18.37 3.16
CA TYR A 197 0.11 -16.98 3.63
C TYR A 197 1.53 -16.41 3.74
N GLY A 198 1.80 -15.29 3.08
CA GLY A 198 3.13 -14.64 3.11
C GLY A 198 4.20 -15.50 2.41
N GLY A 199 4.26 -15.45 1.08
CA GLY A 199 5.08 -16.38 0.28
C GLY A 199 6.55 -16.40 0.67
N GLY A 200 7.13 -15.24 0.99
CA GLY A 200 8.45 -15.11 1.60
C GLY A 200 8.40 -14.97 3.12
N PHE A 201 7.63 -14.00 3.62
CA PHE A 201 7.67 -13.61 5.03
C PHE A 201 6.26 -13.47 5.62
N TYR A 202 6.03 -14.10 6.76
CA TYR A 202 4.85 -13.88 7.60
C TYR A 202 5.28 -13.25 8.93
N SER A 203 4.65 -12.14 9.31
CA SER A 203 4.80 -11.52 10.63
C SER A 203 3.46 -11.51 11.37
N ASP A 204 3.44 -12.07 12.58
CA ASP A 204 2.30 -12.05 13.50
C ASP A 204 2.65 -11.25 14.76
N LEU A 205 2.12 -10.03 14.89
CA LEU A 205 2.48 -9.11 15.95
C LEU A 205 1.25 -8.78 16.82
N ASP A 206 1.37 -9.04 18.12
CA ASP A 206 0.36 -8.70 19.11
C ASP A 206 0.91 -7.84 20.27
N SER A 207 0.02 -7.27 21.08
CA SER A 207 0.20 -6.78 22.45
C SER A 207 1.56 -6.12 22.76
N GLY A 208 1.73 -4.86 22.35
CA GLY A 208 2.83 -4.00 22.78
C GLY A 208 4.16 -4.23 22.05
N VAL A 209 4.18 -5.01 20.97
CA VAL A 209 5.38 -5.18 20.15
C VAL A 209 5.84 -3.88 19.49
N GLN A 210 7.15 -3.71 19.42
CA GLN A 210 7.80 -2.67 18.64
C GLN A 210 8.71 -3.31 17.59
N MET A 211 8.29 -3.26 16.33
CA MET A 211 9.08 -3.75 15.21
C MET A 211 9.68 -2.57 14.42
N THR A 212 10.97 -2.65 14.14
CA THR A 212 11.66 -1.73 13.22
C THR A 212 12.38 -2.52 12.13
N ILE A 213 12.15 -2.14 10.87
CA ILE A 213 12.95 -2.60 9.74
C ILE A 213 13.84 -1.45 9.29
N THR A 214 15.16 -1.62 9.41
CA THR A 214 16.17 -0.57 9.14
C THR A 214 16.86 -0.75 7.80
N GLY A 215 17.00 -1.99 7.33
CA GLY A 215 17.70 -2.32 6.10
C GLY A 215 16.76 -2.61 4.93
N LYS A 216 17.30 -3.23 3.89
CA LYS A 216 16.54 -3.59 2.69
C LYS A 216 15.96 -4.99 2.82
N VAL A 217 14.64 -5.12 2.64
CA VAL A 217 13.95 -6.41 2.54
C VAL A 217 13.38 -6.57 1.13
N ALA A 218 13.85 -7.57 0.40
CA ALA A 218 13.48 -7.80 -0.99
C ALA A 218 12.78 -9.15 -1.20
N PHE A 219 11.70 -9.14 -1.99
CA PHE A 219 10.91 -10.30 -2.38
C PHE A 219 10.90 -10.38 -3.91
N ASN A 220 11.39 -11.49 -4.47
CA ASN A 220 11.43 -11.72 -5.91
C ASN A 220 10.81 -13.08 -6.25
N ASP A 221 9.76 -13.08 -7.07
CA ASP A 221 9.07 -14.29 -7.53
C ASP A 221 8.50 -15.14 -6.37
N CYS A 222 8.14 -14.50 -5.25
CA CYS A 222 7.48 -15.16 -4.13
C CYS A 222 5.98 -15.31 -4.38
N ASN A 223 5.41 -16.45 -3.98
CA ASN A 223 4.00 -16.77 -4.21
C ASN A 223 3.30 -17.21 -2.93
N SER A 224 2.06 -16.76 -2.75
CA SER A 224 1.17 -17.28 -1.71
C SER A 224 -0.12 -17.81 -2.36
N ILE A 225 -0.72 -18.86 -1.78
CA ILE A 225 -2.01 -19.35 -2.28
C ILE A 225 -3.11 -18.32 -2.01
N ILE A 226 -3.12 -17.71 -0.83
CA ILE A 226 -4.23 -16.87 -0.37
C ILE A 226 -3.80 -15.40 -0.28
N VAL A 227 -2.94 -15.06 0.68
CA VAL A 227 -2.60 -13.64 0.94
C VAL A 227 -1.11 -13.36 0.94
N GLY A 228 -0.74 -12.21 0.38
CA GLY A 228 0.60 -11.66 0.52
C GLY A 228 1.65 -12.48 -0.22
N GLY A 229 1.72 -12.33 -1.54
CA GLY A 229 2.61 -13.17 -2.36
C GLY A 229 4.08 -13.06 -1.94
N GLY A 230 4.52 -11.86 -1.57
CA GLY A 230 5.81 -11.66 -0.88
C GLY A 230 5.67 -11.75 0.64
N GLN A 231 4.75 -10.96 1.20
CA GLN A 231 4.64 -10.80 2.65
C GLN A 231 3.21 -10.73 3.14
N TYR A 232 2.96 -11.34 4.31
CA TYR A 232 1.81 -11.04 5.14
C TYR A 232 2.26 -10.39 6.45
N LEU A 233 1.77 -9.18 6.71
CA LEU A 233 1.92 -8.44 7.95
C LEU A 233 0.58 -8.43 8.71
N HIS A 234 0.51 -9.17 9.80
CA HIS A 234 -0.63 -9.18 10.72
C HIS A 234 -0.27 -8.41 12.00
N VAL A 235 -1.02 -7.35 12.30
CA VAL A 235 -0.77 -6.45 13.44
C VAL A 235 -2.09 -6.23 14.17
N ASN A 236 -2.25 -6.89 15.32
CA ASN A 236 -3.51 -6.96 16.05
C ASN A 236 -3.27 -6.79 17.54
N GLY A 237 -4.11 -6.06 18.27
CA GLY A 237 -3.88 -5.77 19.69
C GLY A 237 -3.31 -4.38 19.97
N SER A 238 -3.09 -4.07 21.25
CA SER A 238 -2.85 -2.69 21.70
C SER A 238 -1.38 -2.29 21.75
N ASN A 239 -1.09 -0.98 21.59
CA ASN A 239 0.23 -0.37 21.78
C ASN A 239 1.35 -0.90 20.85
N ILE A 240 0.99 -1.44 19.68
CA ILE A 240 1.97 -1.93 18.71
C ILE A 240 2.43 -0.80 17.80
N ILE A 241 3.74 -0.72 17.59
CA ILE A 241 4.36 0.21 16.64
C ILE A 241 5.21 -0.60 15.66
N VAL A 242 4.92 -0.46 14.37
CA VAL A 242 5.75 -1.01 13.30
C VAL A 242 6.30 0.15 12.47
N ASN A 243 7.62 0.30 12.46
CA ASN A 243 8.29 1.35 11.70
C ASN A 243 9.26 0.76 10.68
N ILE A 244 8.94 0.90 9.40
CA ILE A 244 9.78 0.46 8.30
C ILE A 244 10.50 1.69 7.77
N THR A 245 11.71 1.89 8.28
CA THR A 245 12.62 3.00 7.90
C THR A 245 13.54 2.65 6.74
N GLY A 246 13.80 1.35 6.57
CA GLY A 246 14.50 0.79 5.42
C GLY A 246 13.62 0.72 4.16
N GLU A 247 14.04 -0.13 3.21
CA GLU A 247 13.39 -0.28 1.91
C GLU A 247 12.73 -1.65 1.76
N LEU A 248 11.46 -1.68 1.37
CA LEU A 248 10.81 -2.91 0.92
C LEU A 248 10.75 -2.95 -0.61
N GLU A 249 11.15 -4.07 -1.21
CA GLU A 249 11.01 -4.29 -2.65
C GLU A 249 10.26 -5.59 -2.94
N TYR A 250 9.14 -5.50 -3.66
CA TYR A 250 8.36 -6.63 -4.11
C TYR A 250 8.38 -6.67 -5.64
N LYS A 251 8.82 -7.79 -6.20
CA LYS A 251 8.92 -7.97 -7.65
C LYS A 251 8.32 -9.31 -8.05
N GLN A 252 7.38 -9.26 -9.00
CA GLN A 252 6.77 -10.45 -9.60
C GLN A 252 6.15 -11.41 -8.57
N CYS A 253 5.69 -10.86 -7.44
CA CYS A 253 5.01 -11.64 -6.41
C CYS A 253 3.54 -11.84 -6.77
N ASN A 254 2.96 -12.98 -6.38
CA ASN A 254 1.59 -13.35 -6.71
C ASN A 254 0.79 -13.97 -5.56
N ALA A 255 -0.50 -13.60 -5.45
CA ALA A 255 -1.44 -14.11 -4.46
C ALA A 255 -2.91 -14.08 -4.94
N GLN A 256 -3.86 -14.60 -4.15
CA GLN A 256 -5.27 -14.24 -4.37
C GLN A 256 -5.55 -12.80 -3.92
N TYR A 257 -4.95 -12.37 -2.81
CA TYR A 257 -5.11 -11.05 -2.21
C TYR A 257 -3.74 -10.44 -1.88
N GLY A 258 -3.44 -9.23 -2.38
CA GLY A 258 -2.16 -8.57 -2.09
C GLY A 258 -0.98 -9.28 -2.74
N GLY A 259 -0.75 -9.05 -4.04
CA GLY A 259 0.28 -9.77 -4.79
C GLY A 259 1.69 -9.64 -4.19
N GLY A 260 2.07 -8.44 -3.75
CA GLY A 260 3.29 -8.21 -2.97
C GLY A 260 3.07 -8.32 -1.46
N LEU A 261 2.21 -7.45 -0.93
CA LEU A 261 1.95 -7.31 0.51
C LEU A 261 0.45 -7.43 0.82
N TYR A 262 0.13 -8.23 1.83
CA TYR A 262 -1.15 -8.16 2.52
C TYR A 262 -0.91 -7.65 3.95
N ALA A 263 -1.67 -6.64 4.37
CA ALA A 263 -1.50 -6.01 5.68
C ALA A 263 -2.83 -5.86 6.43
N ASP A 264 -2.89 -6.47 7.61
CA ASP A 264 -4.00 -6.35 8.56
C ASP A 264 -3.54 -5.48 9.74
N ILE A 265 -4.17 -4.32 9.91
CA ILE A 265 -3.76 -3.29 10.88
C ILE A 265 -4.95 -2.95 11.77
N PHE A 266 -4.94 -3.43 13.01
CA PHE A 266 -6.08 -3.36 13.93
C PHE A 266 -5.79 -2.60 15.24
N ASP A 267 -6.78 -2.46 16.11
CA ASP A 267 -6.70 -2.12 17.54
C ASP A 267 -5.75 -0.98 17.98
N ASN A 268 -5.88 0.21 17.39
CA ASN A 268 -5.07 1.40 17.71
C ASN A 268 -3.56 1.25 17.43
N THR A 269 -3.18 0.31 16.57
CA THR A 269 -1.78 0.11 16.18
C THR A 269 -1.32 1.20 15.22
N LEU A 270 -0.02 1.48 15.23
CA LEU A 270 0.61 2.46 14.36
C LEU A 270 1.64 1.77 13.45
N VAL A 271 1.38 1.81 12.14
CA VAL A 271 2.30 1.28 11.13
C VAL A 271 2.71 2.37 10.15
N GLU A 272 4.02 2.59 10.03
CA GLU A 272 4.62 3.50 9.05
C GLU A 272 5.55 2.74 8.11
N ILE A 273 5.28 2.83 6.80
CA ILE A 273 6.12 2.27 5.73
C ILE A 273 6.69 3.41 4.91
N ASN A 274 7.96 3.75 5.15
CA ASN A 274 8.58 4.95 4.58
C ASN A 274 9.01 4.82 3.12
N LYS A 275 9.31 3.60 2.68
CA LYS A 275 9.77 3.35 1.32
C LYS A 275 9.48 1.92 0.91
N SER A 276 8.50 1.73 0.04
CA SER A 276 8.26 0.44 -0.59
C SER A 276 8.06 0.54 -2.09
N THR A 277 8.48 -0.49 -2.82
CA THR A 277 8.32 -0.57 -4.28
C THR A 277 7.69 -1.90 -4.67
N PHE A 278 6.68 -1.85 -5.53
CA PHE A 278 5.97 -3.01 -6.07
C PHE A 278 6.12 -2.99 -7.60
N LYS A 279 6.69 -4.04 -8.18
CA LYS A 279 6.93 -4.15 -9.63
C LYS A 279 6.33 -5.44 -10.15
N GLN A 280 5.39 -5.33 -11.08
CA GLN A 280 4.82 -6.50 -11.76
C GLN A 280 4.20 -7.52 -10.79
N CYS A 281 3.77 -7.08 -9.60
CA CYS A 281 3.01 -7.92 -8.69
C CYS A 281 1.60 -8.11 -9.21
N THR A 282 1.08 -9.32 -9.08
CA THR A 282 -0.25 -9.69 -9.60
C THR A 282 -1.10 -10.33 -8.51
N CYS A 283 -2.41 -10.18 -8.60
CA CYS A 283 -3.31 -10.98 -7.81
C CYS A 283 -4.52 -11.49 -8.59
N ASN A 284 -5.01 -12.66 -8.20
CA ASN A 284 -6.16 -13.28 -8.83
C ASN A 284 -7.50 -12.65 -8.44
N ASN A 285 -7.57 -11.87 -7.36
CA ASN A 285 -8.78 -11.14 -6.94
C ASN A 285 -8.52 -9.63 -6.79
N ILE A 286 -8.01 -9.18 -5.64
CA ILE A 286 -7.96 -7.76 -5.27
C ILE A 286 -6.63 -7.37 -4.62
N GLY A 287 -6.14 -6.17 -4.95
CA GLY A 287 -4.86 -5.63 -4.46
C GLY A 287 -3.65 -6.21 -5.19
N GLY A 288 -3.41 -5.80 -6.43
CA GLY A 288 -2.35 -6.39 -7.28
C GLY A 288 -0.95 -6.19 -6.69
N GLY A 289 -0.62 -4.97 -6.28
CA GLY A 289 0.58 -4.69 -5.48
C GLY A 289 0.34 -5.01 -4.01
N MET A 290 -0.69 -4.40 -3.43
CA MET A 290 -0.94 -4.44 -2.00
C MET A 290 -2.43 -4.54 -1.66
N TYR A 291 -2.73 -5.29 -0.60
CA TYR A 291 -4.03 -5.32 0.06
C TYR A 291 -3.86 -4.79 1.49
N VAL A 292 -4.68 -3.83 1.90
CA VAL A 292 -4.68 -3.31 3.27
C VAL A 292 -6.07 -3.34 3.89
N GLN A 293 -6.10 -3.79 5.14
CA GLN A 293 -7.26 -3.71 6.01
C GLN A 293 -6.89 -2.89 7.25
N VAL A 294 -7.49 -1.71 7.38
CA VAL A 294 -7.21 -0.82 8.51
C VAL A 294 -8.49 -0.66 9.32
N GLN A 295 -8.53 -1.23 10.52
CA GLN A 295 -9.73 -1.24 11.35
C GLN A 295 -9.45 -0.97 12.82
N ARG A 296 -10.53 -0.78 13.60
CA ARG A 296 -10.49 -0.69 15.07
C ARG A 296 -9.45 0.34 15.53
N TYR A 297 -9.51 1.53 14.93
CA TYR A 297 -8.58 2.65 15.15
C TYR A 297 -7.11 2.42 14.78
N GLY A 298 -6.78 1.33 14.07
CA GLY A 298 -5.47 1.13 13.47
C GLY A 298 -5.11 2.25 12.48
N GLN A 299 -3.82 2.54 12.35
CA GLN A 299 -3.33 3.63 11.50
C GLN A 299 -2.18 3.13 10.63
N LEU A 300 -2.32 3.36 9.33
CA LEU A 300 -1.32 3.01 8.33
C LEU A 300 -0.91 4.26 7.54
N THR A 301 0.37 4.62 7.62
CA THR A 301 0.98 5.67 6.79
C THR A 301 1.99 5.04 5.85
N ILE A 302 1.85 5.28 4.55
CA ILE A 302 2.67 4.62 3.53
C ILE A 302 3.24 5.60 2.51
N SER A 303 4.42 5.25 2.01
CA SER A 303 5.13 5.89 0.90
C SER A 303 5.58 4.79 -0.06
N ILE A 304 4.85 4.67 -1.18
CA ILE A 304 4.93 3.50 -2.06
C ILE A 304 5.11 3.88 -3.53
N ASN A 305 5.82 3.06 -4.29
CA ASN A 305 5.90 3.12 -5.74
C ASN A 305 5.39 1.81 -6.34
N THR A 306 4.24 1.83 -7.02
CA THR A 306 3.66 0.66 -7.67
C THR A 306 3.76 0.82 -9.19
N ARG A 307 4.35 -0.18 -9.86
CA ARG A 307 4.57 -0.18 -11.31
C ARG A 307 4.10 -1.48 -11.93
N ASN A 308 3.22 -1.40 -12.93
CA ASN A 308 2.72 -2.55 -13.68
C ASN A 308 2.07 -3.61 -12.77
N CYS A 309 1.45 -3.19 -11.66
CA CYS A 309 0.75 -4.09 -10.76
C CYS A 309 -0.70 -4.28 -11.21
N ASN A 310 -1.17 -5.53 -11.18
CA ASN A 310 -2.45 -5.92 -11.77
C ASN A 310 -3.31 -6.73 -10.79
N SER A 311 -4.60 -6.40 -10.72
CA SER A 311 -5.60 -7.24 -10.06
C SER A 311 -6.74 -7.56 -11.02
N SER A 312 -7.38 -8.72 -10.87
CA SER A 312 -8.50 -9.10 -11.74
C SER A 312 -9.78 -8.31 -11.45
N GLN A 313 -9.97 -7.82 -10.21
CA GLN A 313 -11.22 -7.19 -9.79
C GLN A 313 -11.02 -5.75 -9.31
N ARG A 314 -10.19 -5.48 -8.30
CA ARG A 314 -10.16 -4.17 -7.62
C ARG A 314 -8.77 -3.81 -7.11
N GLY A 315 -8.34 -2.58 -7.39
CA GLY A 315 -7.10 -2.01 -6.89
C GLY A 315 -5.86 -2.67 -7.52
N GLY A 316 -5.44 -2.20 -8.70
CA GLY A 316 -4.29 -2.77 -9.39
C GLY A 316 -2.99 -2.57 -8.63
N GLY A 317 -2.77 -1.37 -8.10
CA GLY A 317 -1.70 -1.09 -7.15
C GLY A 317 -2.10 -1.41 -5.71
N LEU A 318 -3.24 -0.88 -5.25
CA LEU A 318 -3.68 -0.99 -3.86
C LEU A 318 -5.18 -1.23 -3.74
N TYR A 319 -5.57 -2.22 -2.94
CA TYR A 319 -6.92 -2.34 -2.40
C TYR A 319 -6.91 -1.93 -0.93
N ALA A 320 -7.81 -1.03 -0.52
CA ALA A 320 -7.93 -0.56 0.86
C ALA A 320 -9.34 -0.78 1.42
N PHE A 321 -9.42 -1.46 2.56
CA PHE A 321 -10.63 -1.56 3.38
C PHE A 321 -10.42 -0.81 4.70
N ILE A 322 -11.23 0.22 4.94
CA ILE A 322 -11.09 1.12 6.10
C ILE A 322 -12.40 1.13 6.89
N ALA A 323 -12.37 0.67 8.14
CA ALA A 323 -13.57 0.55 8.99
C ALA A 323 -13.27 0.85 10.46
N HIS A 324 -14.32 0.99 11.28
CA HIS A 324 -14.20 1.03 12.74
C HIS A 324 -13.11 2.00 13.27
N GLY A 325 -12.99 3.20 12.70
CA GLY A 325 -12.00 4.21 13.08
C GLY A 325 -10.63 4.09 12.44
N GLY A 326 -10.44 3.15 11.51
CA GLY A 326 -9.19 2.97 10.78
C GLY A 326 -8.78 4.22 9.97
N LYS A 327 -7.47 4.41 9.82
CA LYS A 327 -6.89 5.55 9.10
C LYS A 327 -5.81 5.12 8.12
N LEU A 328 -5.96 5.49 6.86
CA LEU A 328 -4.94 5.29 5.82
C LEU A 328 -4.44 6.66 5.30
N ILE A 329 -3.12 6.85 5.28
CA ILE A 329 -2.46 8.04 4.77
C ILE A 329 -1.46 7.65 3.68
N LEU A 330 -1.60 8.23 2.49
CA LEU A 330 -0.59 8.20 1.44
C LEU A 330 0.27 9.47 1.56
N ASP A 331 1.56 9.30 1.81
CA ASP A 331 2.50 10.39 2.09
C ASP A 331 3.81 10.24 1.31
N LYS A 332 4.60 11.32 1.25
CA LYS A 332 5.98 11.34 0.73
C LYS A 332 6.10 10.87 -0.74
N SER A 333 5.24 11.39 -1.61
CA SER A 333 5.25 11.18 -3.07
C SER A 333 5.01 9.73 -3.50
N CYS A 334 3.91 9.12 -3.05
CA CYS A 334 3.49 7.84 -3.58
C CYS A 334 3.32 7.88 -5.11
N GLU A 335 3.62 6.80 -5.81
CA GLU A 335 3.43 6.71 -7.27
C GLU A 335 2.70 5.42 -7.62
N PHE A 336 1.67 5.55 -8.45
CA PHE A 336 0.93 4.47 -9.08
C PHE A 336 1.04 4.66 -10.58
N TYR A 337 1.80 3.77 -11.22
CA TYR A 337 2.15 3.86 -12.64
C TYR A 337 1.79 2.57 -13.37
N GLN A 338 0.98 2.70 -14.42
CA GLN A 338 0.58 1.57 -15.27
C GLN A 338 -0.05 0.41 -14.49
N CYS A 339 -0.79 0.72 -13.43
CA CYS A 339 -1.55 -0.28 -12.68
C CYS A 339 -2.92 -0.53 -13.31
N ASN A 340 -3.40 -1.77 -13.22
CA ASN A 340 -4.65 -2.17 -13.87
C ASN A 340 -5.56 -3.00 -12.95
N SER A 341 -6.86 -2.72 -13.00
CA SER A 341 -7.90 -3.55 -12.37
C SER A 341 -9.28 -3.34 -12.98
N GLY A 342 -10.28 -4.08 -12.49
CA GLY A 342 -11.69 -3.80 -12.82
C GLY A 342 -12.19 -2.47 -12.23
N LEU A 343 -11.89 -2.18 -10.97
CA LEU A 343 -12.26 -0.94 -10.29
C LEU A 343 -11.04 -0.33 -9.59
N GLY A 344 -10.71 0.92 -9.90
CA GLY A 344 -9.54 1.55 -9.30
C GLY A 344 -8.26 0.98 -9.88
N GLY A 345 -7.91 1.35 -11.12
CA GLY A 345 -6.72 0.81 -11.79
C GLY A 345 -5.46 0.97 -10.95
N GLY A 346 -5.29 2.16 -10.34
CA GLY A 346 -4.32 2.38 -9.26
C GLY A 346 -4.83 1.88 -7.91
N ILE A 347 -5.86 2.52 -7.37
CA ILE A 347 -6.38 2.25 -6.01
C ILE A 347 -7.89 2.01 -6.02
N TYR A 348 -8.32 0.99 -5.29
CA TYR A 348 -9.70 0.85 -4.84
C TYR A 348 -9.81 1.10 -3.34
N VAL A 349 -10.72 1.96 -2.91
CA VAL A 349 -10.97 2.28 -1.50
C VAL A 349 -12.42 1.96 -1.13
N TRP A 350 -12.57 1.12 -0.12
CA TRP A 350 -13.81 0.92 0.62
C TRP A 350 -13.67 1.57 1.99
N ILE A 351 -14.54 2.54 2.30
CA ILE A 351 -14.51 3.23 3.60
C ILE A 351 -15.90 3.28 4.24
N ASN A 352 -15.99 2.82 5.49
CA ASN A 352 -17.19 2.92 6.31
C ASN A 352 -17.10 4.13 7.24
N LEU A 353 -17.94 5.13 7.04
CA LEU A 353 -17.81 6.43 7.71
C LEU A 353 -18.49 6.52 9.08
N THR A 354 -19.05 5.41 9.59
CA THR A 354 -19.77 5.37 10.88
C THR A 354 -18.87 5.69 12.10
N ALA A 355 -17.55 5.49 12.01
CA ALA A 355 -16.64 5.46 13.17
C ALA A 355 -15.42 6.39 13.05
N LYS A 356 -15.53 7.58 12.46
CA LYS A 356 -14.39 8.51 12.22
C LYS A 356 -13.23 7.91 11.40
N CYS A 357 -13.53 6.97 10.49
CA CYS A 357 -12.56 6.40 9.56
C CYS A 357 -12.01 7.46 8.61
N SER A 358 -10.73 7.38 8.22
CA SER A 358 -10.08 8.39 7.39
C SER A 358 -9.24 7.82 6.25
N PHE A 359 -9.28 8.50 5.11
CA PHE A 359 -8.44 8.27 3.94
C PHE A 359 -7.87 9.59 3.44
N ILE A 360 -6.55 9.74 3.52
CA ILE A 360 -5.86 11.01 3.23
C ILE A 360 -4.78 10.77 2.18
N ILE A 361 -4.78 11.57 1.13
CA ILE A 361 -3.70 11.66 0.14
C ILE A 361 -2.99 13.00 0.35
N LYS A 362 -1.78 12.96 0.90
CA LYS A 362 -0.94 14.16 1.06
C LYS A 362 -0.11 14.47 -0.17
N ASP A 363 0.43 13.43 -0.82
CA ASP A 363 1.18 13.54 -2.06
C ASP A 363 1.23 12.19 -2.78
N ALA A 364 0.45 12.02 -3.85
CA ALA A 364 0.47 10.81 -4.65
C ALA A 364 0.21 11.07 -6.14
N TYR A 365 0.98 10.41 -7.00
CA TYR A 365 0.86 10.42 -8.45
C TYR A 365 0.11 9.19 -8.93
N PHE A 366 -0.87 9.39 -9.80
CA PHE A 366 -1.63 8.34 -10.47
C PHE A 366 -1.55 8.59 -11.95
N HIS A 367 -0.81 7.75 -12.66
CA HIS A 367 -0.65 7.96 -14.09
C HIS A 367 -0.57 6.69 -14.92
N GLU A 368 -1.22 6.76 -16.08
CA GLU A 368 -1.36 5.64 -17.02
C GLU A 368 -2.01 4.40 -16.37
N CYS A 369 -2.76 4.58 -15.28
CA CYS A 369 -3.53 3.52 -14.66
C CYS A 369 -4.85 3.30 -15.41
N VAL A 370 -5.30 2.05 -15.45
CA VAL A 370 -6.43 1.62 -16.28
C VAL A 370 -7.47 0.86 -15.46
N ALA A 371 -8.73 1.24 -15.61
CA ALA A 371 -9.87 0.46 -15.11
C ALA A 371 -10.61 -0.20 -16.27
N LEU A 372 -10.45 -1.52 -16.42
CA LEU A 372 -11.02 -2.30 -17.51
C LEU A 372 -12.41 -2.84 -17.16
N ASN A 373 -13.27 -2.97 -18.16
CA ASN A 373 -14.47 -3.78 -18.06
C ASN A 373 -14.09 -5.25 -17.92
N SER A 374 -14.77 -5.92 -16.99
CA SER A 374 -14.65 -7.36 -16.84
C SER A 374 -15.15 -8.07 -18.10
N THR A 375 -14.32 -8.95 -18.64
CA THR A 375 -14.74 -9.93 -19.66
C THR A 375 -15.50 -11.12 -19.07
N ASN A 376 -15.50 -11.26 -17.74
CA ASN A 376 -16.30 -12.26 -17.04
C ASN A 376 -17.77 -11.84 -17.04
N SER A 377 -18.60 -12.54 -17.81
CA SER A 377 -20.03 -12.32 -17.97
C SER A 377 -20.86 -12.60 -16.71
N SER A 378 -20.27 -13.21 -15.67
CA SER A 378 -20.92 -13.45 -14.38
C SER A 378 -20.84 -12.23 -13.44
N LEU A 379 -19.97 -11.24 -13.74
CA LEU A 379 -19.89 -10.01 -12.97
C LEU A 379 -20.98 -9.02 -13.43
N GLN A 380 -21.68 -8.43 -12.46
CA GLN A 380 -22.68 -7.40 -12.75
C GLN A 380 -22.00 -6.12 -13.25
N TYR A 381 -22.76 -5.32 -14.00
CA TYR A 381 -22.29 -4.07 -14.59
C TYR A 381 -21.49 -3.14 -13.65
N PRO A 382 -21.85 -2.93 -12.36
CA PRO A 382 -21.13 -2.00 -11.49
C PRO A 382 -19.74 -2.48 -11.03
N TYR A 383 -19.39 -3.75 -11.28
CA TYR A 383 -18.19 -4.38 -10.69
C TYR A 383 -16.89 -4.15 -11.48
N SER A 384 -16.92 -3.35 -12.56
CA SER A 384 -15.72 -3.09 -13.39
C SER A 384 -15.88 -1.86 -14.29
N GLY A 385 -14.76 -1.30 -14.76
CA GLY A 385 -14.69 -0.18 -15.71
C GLY A 385 -14.73 1.22 -15.10
N PHE A 386 -14.54 1.38 -13.79
CA PHE A 386 -14.67 2.69 -13.12
C PHE A 386 -13.39 3.08 -12.38
N GLY A 387 -13.02 4.36 -12.48
CA GLY A 387 -11.92 4.94 -11.71
C GLY A 387 -10.55 4.43 -12.18
N GLY A 388 -10.05 4.93 -13.31
CA GLY A 388 -8.78 4.45 -13.87
C GLY A 388 -7.60 4.63 -12.93
N GLY A 389 -7.51 5.79 -12.27
CA GLY A 389 -6.59 6.00 -11.15
C GLY A 389 -7.16 5.44 -9.85
N ILE A 390 -8.33 5.94 -9.43
CA ILE A 390 -8.91 5.70 -8.11
C ILE A 390 -10.41 5.42 -8.22
N PHE A 391 -10.87 4.39 -7.52
CA PHE A 391 -12.27 4.19 -7.18
C PHE A 391 -12.46 4.37 -5.67
N LEU A 392 -13.31 5.30 -5.25
CA LEU A 392 -13.63 5.57 -3.85
C LEU A 392 -15.11 5.29 -3.58
N GLY A 393 -15.37 4.23 -2.82
CA GLY A 393 -16.71 3.86 -2.39
C GLY A 393 -16.90 4.06 -0.89
N THR A 394 -17.98 4.75 -0.54
CA THR A 394 -18.33 5.03 0.86
C THR A 394 -19.56 4.25 1.30
N PHE A 395 -19.62 3.91 2.59
CA PHE A 395 -20.81 3.35 3.21
C PHE A 395 -21.33 4.31 4.29
N LYS A 396 -22.66 4.56 4.26
CA LYS A 396 -23.37 5.56 5.09
C LYS A 396 -23.03 7.01 4.77
N ASP A 397 -23.73 7.92 5.46
CA ASP A 397 -23.61 9.35 5.26
C ASP A 397 -22.25 9.87 5.72
N TYR A 398 -21.53 10.52 4.80
CA TYR A 398 -20.34 11.28 5.11
C TYR A 398 -20.72 12.66 5.68
N ASP A 399 -20.06 13.11 6.74
CA ASP A 399 -20.04 14.52 7.12
C ASP A 399 -18.77 15.19 6.57
N PRO A 400 -18.86 16.03 5.53
CA PRO A 400 -17.68 16.69 4.96
C PRO A 400 -16.93 17.57 5.97
N LYS A 401 -17.59 18.08 7.02
CA LYS A 401 -16.93 18.88 8.07
C LYS A 401 -15.94 18.09 8.92
N SER A 402 -15.95 16.77 8.80
CA SER A 402 -15.04 15.89 9.54
C SER A 402 -13.62 15.87 8.97
N GLU A 403 -13.41 16.32 7.73
CA GLU A 403 -12.12 16.30 7.02
C GLU A 403 -11.46 14.91 6.95
N LEU A 404 -12.26 13.85 7.10
CA LEU A 404 -11.75 12.49 7.18
C LEU A 404 -11.36 11.91 5.81
N ILE A 405 -11.94 12.44 4.73
CA ILE A 405 -11.53 12.17 3.35
C ILE A 405 -10.89 13.44 2.79
N ASP A 406 -9.60 13.36 2.43
CA ASP A 406 -8.84 14.46 1.87
C ASP A 406 -8.00 13.98 0.69
N LEU A 407 -8.36 14.43 -0.52
CA LEU A 407 -7.69 14.06 -1.77
C LEU A 407 -6.84 15.21 -2.36
N ARG A 408 -6.57 16.28 -1.59
CA ARG A 408 -5.83 17.46 -2.09
C ARG A 408 -4.46 17.13 -2.67
N GLY A 409 -3.77 16.14 -2.09
CA GLY A 409 -2.44 15.70 -2.52
C GLY A 409 -2.43 14.82 -3.78
N MET A 410 -3.59 14.53 -4.37
CA MET A 410 -3.69 13.67 -5.55
C MET A 410 -3.23 14.39 -6.83
N LYS A 411 -2.41 13.73 -7.64
CA LYS A 411 -1.97 14.18 -8.95
C LYS A 411 -2.30 13.13 -10.00
N ILE A 412 -3.22 13.45 -10.92
CA ILE A 412 -3.74 12.52 -11.93
C ILE A 412 -3.24 12.89 -13.33
N TYR A 413 -2.77 11.91 -14.10
CA TYR A 413 -2.30 12.11 -15.48
C TYR A 413 -2.57 10.89 -16.36
N ASN A 414 -3.18 11.07 -17.54
CA ASN A 414 -3.30 10.02 -18.56
C ASN A 414 -3.87 8.67 -18.06
N ASN A 415 -4.73 8.68 -17.04
CA ASN A 415 -5.45 7.47 -16.61
C ASN A 415 -6.63 7.22 -17.56
N SER A 416 -7.13 5.99 -17.60
CA SER A 416 -8.30 5.63 -18.40
C SER A 416 -9.24 4.67 -17.69
N ALA A 417 -10.52 4.78 -17.99
CA ALA A 417 -11.55 3.86 -17.50
C ALA A 417 -12.54 3.55 -18.62
N ASP A 418 -12.93 2.29 -18.76
CA ASP A 418 -13.85 1.87 -19.83
C ASP A 418 -15.26 2.47 -19.69
N LYS A 419 -15.65 2.91 -18.48
CA LYS A 419 -16.92 3.59 -18.20
C LYS A 419 -16.67 5.02 -17.74
N TYR A 420 -16.65 5.26 -16.43
CA TYR A 420 -16.67 6.60 -15.85
C TYR A 420 -15.50 6.84 -14.90
N GLY A 421 -15.09 8.10 -14.80
CA GLY A 421 -13.97 8.53 -13.97
C GLY A 421 -12.67 8.01 -14.55
N GLN A 422 -12.18 8.65 -15.61
CA GLN A 422 -10.90 8.28 -16.21
C GLN A 422 -9.79 8.26 -15.16
N SER A 423 -9.84 9.21 -14.22
CA SER A 423 -8.91 9.29 -13.11
C SER A 423 -9.57 8.93 -11.77
N LEU A 424 -10.72 9.49 -11.42
CA LEU A 424 -11.42 9.26 -10.15
C LEU A 424 -12.89 8.95 -10.38
N PHE A 425 -13.39 7.89 -9.75
CA PHE A 425 -14.82 7.63 -9.59
C PHE A 425 -15.21 7.54 -8.11
N VAL A 426 -16.25 8.27 -7.69
CA VAL A 426 -16.72 8.30 -6.31
C VAL A 426 -18.19 7.84 -6.20
N ALA A 427 -18.44 6.83 -5.36
CA ALA A 427 -19.79 6.42 -4.95
C ALA A 427 -20.05 6.87 -3.50
N MET A 428 -20.83 7.94 -3.34
CA MET A 428 -21.13 8.55 -2.05
C MET A 428 -22.50 9.23 -2.04
N ILE A 429 -23.32 8.97 -1.00
CA ILE A 429 -24.65 9.59 -0.85
C ILE A 429 -24.56 11.12 -0.89
N LYS A 430 -23.65 11.68 -0.08
CA LYS A 430 -23.46 13.13 0.10
C LYS A 430 -22.35 13.71 -0.78
N ILE A 431 -22.19 13.17 -1.98
CA ILE A 431 -21.11 13.59 -2.89
C ILE A 431 -21.18 15.07 -3.27
N GLU A 432 -22.38 15.65 -3.39
CA GLU A 432 -22.56 17.07 -3.65
C GLU A 432 -22.06 17.92 -2.47
N GLU A 433 -22.34 17.51 -1.23
CA GLU A 433 -21.84 18.19 -0.02
C GLU A 433 -20.32 18.06 0.07
N PHE A 434 -19.76 16.88 -0.24
CA PHE A 434 -18.32 16.66 -0.29
C PHE A 434 -17.63 17.58 -1.31
N CYS A 435 -18.21 17.71 -2.50
CA CYS A 435 -17.70 18.59 -3.55
C CYS A 435 -17.81 20.08 -3.18
N LYS A 436 -18.86 20.47 -2.46
CA LYS A 436 -19.06 21.87 -2.03
C LYS A 436 -18.24 22.26 -0.80
N TYR A 437 -17.73 21.29 -0.07
CA TYR A 437 -16.98 21.54 1.16
C TYR A 437 -15.60 22.16 0.86
N GLY A 438 -15.15 23.03 1.78
CA GLY A 438 -13.97 23.87 1.57
C GLY A 438 -14.21 24.95 0.52
N THR A 439 -13.17 25.30 -0.23
CA THR A 439 -13.22 26.28 -1.33
C THR A 439 -13.09 25.56 -2.67
N GLN A 440 -14.08 25.75 -3.55
CA GLN A 440 -14.03 25.29 -4.94
C GLN A 440 -13.68 23.78 -5.09
N GLY A 441 -14.13 22.91 -4.19
CA GLY A 441 -13.92 21.46 -4.31
C GLY A 441 -12.51 20.96 -3.99
N GLU A 442 -11.71 21.73 -3.26
CA GLU A 442 -10.31 21.42 -2.95
C GLU A 442 -10.08 19.99 -2.40
N TYR A 443 -10.99 19.48 -1.55
CA TYR A 443 -10.88 18.14 -0.95
C TYR A 443 -11.08 16.98 -1.94
N ALA A 444 -11.60 17.24 -3.15
CA ALA A 444 -11.90 16.23 -4.17
C ALA A 444 -11.02 16.36 -5.44
N LYS A 445 -10.57 17.58 -5.77
CA LYS A 445 -9.97 17.90 -7.07
C LYS A 445 -8.56 17.39 -7.30
N GLY A 446 -7.70 17.37 -6.28
CA GLY A 446 -6.27 17.21 -6.48
C GLY A 446 -5.70 18.28 -7.44
N ASN A 447 -4.98 17.87 -8.47
CA ASN A 447 -4.44 18.74 -9.53
C ASN A 447 -5.41 19.05 -10.70
N TYR A 448 -6.70 18.68 -10.60
CA TYR A 448 -7.70 19.00 -11.63
C TYR A 448 -7.90 20.51 -11.81
N SER A 449 -7.96 20.96 -13.07
CA SER A 449 -8.19 22.35 -13.44
C SER A 449 -9.54 22.55 -14.11
N ASP A 450 -10.38 23.42 -13.54
CA ASP A 450 -11.67 23.85 -14.12
C ASP A 450 -11.53 24.50 -15.52
N THR A 451 -10.31 24.81 -15.97
CA THR A 451 -10.06 25.42 -17.30
C THR A 451 -9.45 24.45 -18.31
N TYR A 452 -8.67 23.47 -17.84
CA TYR A 452 -7.79 22.68 -18.71
C TYR A 452 -8.02 21.17 -18.63
N SER A 453 -8.59 20.67 -17.53
CA SER A 453 -8.85 19.24 -17.36
C SER A 453 -10.13 18.81 -18.09
N ASN A 454 -10.23 17.52 -18.41
CA ASN A 454 -11.43 16.97 -19.02
C ASN A 454 -12.44 16.62 -17.93
N GLU A 455 -13.69 17.06 -18.06
CA GLU A 455 -14.76 16.74 -17.09
C GLU A 455 -14.93 15.22 -16.87
N THR A 456 -14.50 14.37 -17.82
CA THR A 456 -14.49 12.90 -17.69
C THR A 456 -13.46 12.33 -16.72
N ASP A 457 -12.48 13.11 -16.28
CA ASP A 457 -11.47 12.67 -15.32
C ASP A 457 -12.07 12.37 -13.95
N LEU A 458 -12.99 13.23 -13.48
CA LEU A 458 -13.57 13.17 -12.15
C LEU A 458 -15.08 12.96 -12.24
N TYR A 459 -15.54 11.76 -11.91
CA TYR A 459 -16.96 11.39 -11.92
C TYR A 459 -17.42 10.89 -10.56
N GLY A 460 -18.73 10.93 -10.35
CA GLY A 460 -19.32 10.23 -9.22
C GLY A 460 -20.82 10.09 -9.32
N ILE A 461 -21.37 9.41 -8.33
CA ILE A 461 -22.78 9.04 -8.26
C ILE A 461 -23.31 9.24 -6.84
N PRO A 462 -24.49 9.89 -6.66
CA PRO A 462 -25.04 10.25 -5.35
C PRO A 462 -25.73 9.06 -4.66
N MET A 463 -25.00 7.96 -4.47
CA MET A 463 -25.46 6.78 -3.73
C MET A 463 -24.28 6.11 -3.01
N ASP A 464 -24.54 5.42 -1.90
CA ASP A 464 -23.49 4.66 -1.22
C ASP A 464 -23.05 3.45 -2.06
N LEU A 465 -21.91 2.88 -1.69
CA LEU A 465 -21.28 1.79 -2.40
C LEU A 465 -22.12 0.51 -2.45
N PHE A 466 -22.89 0.21 -1.39
CA PHE A 466 -23.77 -0.97 -1.41
C PHE A 466 -24.87 -0.76 -2.44
N THR A 467 -25.57 0.38 -2.40
CA THR A 467 -26.59 0.72 -3.40
C THR A 467 -26.02 0.71 -4.83
N PHE A 468 -24.81 1.23 -5.03
CA PHE A 468 -24.12 1.20 -6.32
C PHE A 468 -23.93 -0.22 -6.88
N PHE A 469 -23.52 -1.17 -6.04
CA PHE A 469 -23.30 -2.56 -6.48
C PHE A 469 -24.58 -3.31 -6.85
N TYR A 470 -25.75 -2.82 -6.45
CA TYR A 470 -27.06 -3.39 -6.84
C TYR A 470 -27.82 -2.54 -7.87
N ALA A 471 -27.26 -1.40 -8.29
CA ALA A 471 -27.91 -0.52 -9.24
C ALA A 471 -27.88 -1.10 -10.67
N THR A 472 -28.92 -0.82 -11.45
CA THR A 472 -28.98 -1.23 -12.86
C THR A 472 -28.03 -0.39 -13.72
N PRO A 473 -27.62 -0.89 -14.91
CA PRO A 473 -26.83 -0.09 -15.85
C PRO A 473 -27.47 1.25 -16.21
N GLU A 474 -28.79 1.27 -16.41
CA GLU A 474 -29.55 2.49 -16.74
C GLU A 474 -29.52 3.48 -15.59
N THR A 475 -29.66 2.99 -14.36
CA THR A 475 -29.59 3.83 -13.14
C THR A 475 -28.21 4.47 -13.02
N ILE A 476 -27.14 3.70 -13.21
CA ILE A 476 -25.77 4.20 -13.14
C ILE A 476 -25.52 5.21 -14.26
N GLN A 477 -25.96 4.93 -15.48
CA GLN A 477 -25.81 5.84 -16.61
C GLN A 477 -26.57 7.16 -16.41
N GLN A 478 -27.76 7.12 -15.81
CA GLN A 478 -28.57 8.31 -15.57
C GLN A 478 -28.06 9.17 -14.40
N GLN A 479 -27.48 8.55 -13.37
CA GLN A 479 -27.10 9.26 -12.14
C GLN A 479 -25.61 9.60 -12.03
N SER A 480 -24.74 8.91 -12.77
CA SER A 480 -23.32 9.25 -12.82
C SER A 480 -23.10 10.55 -13.56
N GLN A 481 -22.32 11.46 -12.97
CA GLN A 481 -22.05 12.77 -13.58
C GLN A 481 -20.63 13.25 -13.25
N PRO A 482 -20.08 14.20 -14.04
CA PRO A 482 -18.86 14.89 -13.68
C PRO A 482 -19.00 15.56 -12.30
N LEU A 483 -17.93 15.59 -11.52
CA LEU A 483 -17.93 16.25 -10.21
C LEU A 483 -17.90 17.79 -10.32
N GLU A 484 -17.34 18.33 -11.42
CA GLU A 484 -17.11 19.78 -11.60
C GLU A 484 -18.33 20.67 -11.35
N PRO A 485 -19.51 20.36 -11.90
CA PRO A 485 -20.70 21.18 -11.71
C PRO A 485 -21.11 21.41 -10.25
N TRP A 486 -20.71 20.55 -9.31
CA TRP A 486 -21.10 20.67 -7.91
C TRP A 486 -20.28 21.72 -7.14
N TRP A 487 -19.00 21.91 -7.47
CA TRP A 487 -18.16 22.95 -6.85
C TRP A 487 -18.01 24.20 -7.70
N ARG A 488 -18.36 24.14 -9.00
CA ARG A 488 -18.23 25.29 -9.89
C ARG A 488 -19.24 26.36 -9.50
N ILE A 489 -18.73 27.47 -8.98
CA ILE A 489 -19.53 28.67 -8.74
C ILE A 489 -19.74 29.36 -10.10
N LEU A 490 -20.79 28.98 -10.81
CA LEU A 490 -21.20 29.69 -12.02
C LEU A 490 -21.77 31.05 -11.64
N GLY A 491 -21.15 32.11 -12.18
CA GLY A 491 -21.73 33.45 -12.15
C GLY A 491 -23.00 33.46 -12.99
N ILE A 492 -24.13 33.84 -12.40
CA ILE A 492 -25.40 33.98 -13.11
C ILE A 492 -25.46 35.41 -13.63
N LEU A 493 -25.30 35.59 -14.95
CA LEU A 493 -25.53 36.88 -15.61
C LEU A 493 -27.04 37.15 -15.70
N LYS A 494 -27.52 38.18 -15.00
CA LYS A 494 -28.92 38.61 -15.04
C LYS A 494 -29.17 39.72 -16.07
N ARG A 495 -28.24 40.66 -16.18
CA ARG A 495 -28.31 41.76 -17.15
C ARG A 495 -26.90 42.13 -17.61
N ALA A 496 -26.74 42.29 -18.92
CA ALA A 496 -25.58 42.97 -19.50
C ALA A 496 -26.09 44.16 -20.30
N GLN A 497 -25.63 45.35 -19.96
CA GLN A 497 -25.96 46.58 -20.67
C GLN A 497 -24.65 47.26 -21.08
N ILE A 498 -24.63 47.78 -22.31
CA ILE A 498 -23.51 48.54 -22.84
C ILE A 498 -23.99 49.97 -23.06
N THR A 499 -23.26 50.93 -22.53
CA THR A 499 -23.49 52.36 -22.80
C THR A 499 -22.42 52.88 -23.75
N VAL A 500 -22.86 53.50 -24.85
CA VAL A 500 -22.01 54.09 -25.88
C VAL A 500 -22.30 55.59 -25.97
N ASN A 501 -21.25 56.41 -25.91
CA ASN A 501 -21.38 57.85 -26.14
C ASN A 501 -20.98 58.19 -27.58
N ILE A 502 -21.97 58.37 -28.45
CA ILE A 502 -21.77 58.60 -29.89
C ILE A 502 -21.21 60.00 -30.23
N SER A 503 -21.28 60.96 -29.31
CA SER A 503 -20.66 62.30 -29.51
C SER A 503 -19.18 62.34 -29.14
N ASN A 504 -18.64 61.28 -28.53
CA ASN A 504 -17.22 61.12 -28.25
C ASN A 504 -16.67 59.85 -28.92
N PRO A 505 -16.14 59.95 -30.16
CA PRO A 505 -15.66 58.79 -30.91
C PRO A 505 -14.46 58.08 -30.26
N ASN A 506 -13.77 58.73 -29.32
CA ASN A 506 -12.69 58.15 -28.52
C ASN A 506 -13.16 57.69 -27.11
N GLY A 507 -14.47 57.71 -26.86
CA GLY A 507 -15.07 57.33 -25.59
C GLY A 507 -14.93 55.84 -25.29
N LYS A 508 -14.85 55.48 -24.00
CA LYS A 508 -14.82 54.08 -23.57
C LYS A 508 -16.22 53.47 -23.65
N LEU A 509 -16.28 52.18 -24.01
CA LEU A 509 -17.48 51.37 -23.82
C LEU A 509 -17.64 51.06 -22.34
N ILE A 510 -18.81 51.37 -21.78
CA ILE A 510 -19.10 51.09 -20.37
C ILE A 510 -20.02 49.87 -20.30
N PHE A 511 -19.53 48.81 -19.68
CA PHE A 511 -20.28 47.58 -19.44
C PHE A 511 -20.88 47.61 -18.04
N HIS A 512 -22.21 47.55 -17.96
CA HIS A 512 -22.94 47.33 -16.73
C HIS A 512 -23.38 45.87 -16.71
N ILE A 513 -22.79 45.11 -15.79
CA ILE A 513 -23.07 43.70 -15.62
C ILE A 513 -23.72 43.49 -14.26
N GLU A 514 -24.93 42.98 -14.28
CA GLU A 514 -25.63 42.55 -13.08
C GLU A 514 -25.80 41.05 -13.10
N GLY A 515 -25.53 40.44 -11.96
CA GLY A 515 -25.59 39.00 -11.82
C GLY A 515 -25.44 38.56 -10.38
N GLN A 516 -25.51 37.27 -10.16
CA GLN A 516 -25.20 36.65 -8.88
C GLN A 516 -23.88 35.91 -9.02
N ARG A 517 -23.07 35.93 -7.95
CA ARG A 517 -21.81 35.15 -7.87
C ARG A 517 -20.82 35.46 -9.00
N MET A 518 -20.88 36.67 -9.56
CA MET A 518 -19.92 37.16 -10.55
C MET A 518 -18.61 37.53 -9.87
N VAL A 519 -17.49 36.98 -10.32
CA VAL A 519 -16.15 37.29 -9.79
C VAL A 519 -15.53 38.43 -10.60
N PRO A 520 -15.13 39.56 -9.98
CA PRO A 520 -14.46 40.65 -10.68
C PRO A 520 -13.18 40.18 -11.41
N GLY A 521 -12.99 40.61 -12.66
CA GLY A 521 -11.81 40.28 -13.47
C GLY A 521 -11.93 39.04 -14.38
N TYR A 522 -13.00 38.26 -14.26
CA TYR A 522 -13.24 37.04 -15.07
C TYR A 522 -14.16 37.25 -16.28
N LEU A 523 -14.58 38.50 -16.54
CA LEU A 523 -15.40 38.82 -17.71
C LEU A 523 -14.53 38.93 -18.97
N ASN A 524 -14.74 38.02 -19.92
CA ASN A 524 -14.20 38.14 -21.28
C ASN A 524 -15.29 38.63 -22.23
N VAL A 525 -15.03 39.71 -22.98
CA VAL A 525 -15.96 40.29 -23.96
C VAL A 525 -15.34 40.23 -25.34
N LYS A 526 -16.08 39.69 -26.33
CA LYS A 526 -15.71 39.74 -27.75
C LYS A 526 -16.72 40.63 -28.49
N ILE A 527 -16.23 41.70 -29.10
CA ILE A 527 -17.04 42.62 -29.90
C ILE A 527 -16.85 42.26 -31.37
N PHE A 528 -17.96 42.08 -32.08
CA PHE A 528 -17.97 41.91 -33.53
C PHE A 528 -18.75 43.04 -34.17
N GLU A 529 -18.25 43.50 -35.31
CA GLU A 529 -18.95 44.49 -36.12
C GLU A 529 -19.82 43.76 -37.14
N LEU A 530 -21.13 43.97 -37.06
CA LEU A 530 -22.09 43.47 -38.04
C LEU A 530 -22.36 44.59 -39.05
N ARG A 531 -21.70 44.53 -40.21
CA ARG A 531 -22.04 45.34 -41.40
C ARG A 531 -22.23 44.39 -42.58
N ASP A 532 -23.12 44.74 -43.51
CA ASP A 532 -23.14 44.09 -44.82
C ASP A 532 -21.78 44.32 -45.48
N LYS A 533 -21.04 43.23 -45.72
CA LYS A 533 -19.71 43.32 -46.32
C LYS A 533 -19.84 43.77 -47.77
N THR A 534 -19.33 44.95 -48.10
CA THR A 534 -19.08 45.35 -49.49
C THR A 534 -18.00 44.45 -50.10
N GLN A 535 -18.04 44.23 -51.42
CA GLN A 535 -17.11 43.35 -52.16
C GLN A 535 -15.62 43.73 -51.95
N GLU A 536 -15.33 45.01 -51.67
CA GLU A 536 -13.98 45.49 -51.30
C GLU A 536 -13.47 44.89 -49.98
N ASN A 537 -14.33 44.71 -48.98
CA ASN A 537 -13.96 44.19 -47.67
C ASN A 537 -13.63 42.68 -47.73
N ILE A 538 -14.31 41.94 -48.61
CA ILE A 538 -14.04 40.51 -48.87
C ILE A 538 -12.66 40.35 -49.54
N ASN A 539 -12.31 41.26 -50.45
CA ASN A 539 -11.02 41.24 -51.14
C ASN A 539 -9.84 41.67 -50.23
N GLN A 540 -10.08 42.46 -49.19
CA GLN A 540 -9.05 42.84 -48.20
C GLN A 540 -8.79 41.74 -47.15
N GLU A 541 -9.81 41.01 -46.69
CA GLU A 541 -9.64 39.88 -45.77
C GLU A 541 -8.85 38.72 -46.40
N GLN A 542 -8.93 38.51 -47.72
CA GLN A 542 -8.13 37.50 -48.43
C GLN A 542 -6.65 37.90 -48.63
N LYS A 543 -6.26 39.15 -48.34
CA LYS A 543 -4.90 39.66 -48.57
C LYS A 543 -4.12 40.06 -47.31
N GLY A 544 -4.62 39.80 -46.09
CA GLY A 544 -3.89 40.22 -44.89
C GLY A 544 -4.21 39.43 -43.61
N SER A 545 -3.42 38.38 -43.34
CA SER A 545 -3.16 37.93 -41.98
C SER A 545 -2.43 39.04 -41.22
N ASN A 546 -3.11 39.70 -40.27
CA ASN A 546 -2.56 40.23 -39.00
C ASN A 546 -3.58 41.17 -38.32
N TYR A 547 -4.49 40.61 -37.50
CA TYR A 547 -5.12 41.39 -36.43
C TYR A 547 -4.38 41.14 -35.12
N LYS A 548 -3.68 42.18 -34.63
CA LYS A 548 -2.99 42.21 -33.34
C LYS A 548 -3.98 41.91 -32.20
N PHE A 549 -3.68 40.90 -31.39
CA PHE A 549 -4.28 40.70 -30.08
C PHE A 549 -3.89 41.86 -29.15
N ASN A 550 -4.80 42.78 -28.86
CA ASN A 550 -4.61 43.74 -27.78
C ASN A 550 -5.05 43.12 -26.45
N LYS A 551 -4.08 42.77 -25.60
CA LYS A 551 -4.27 42.57 -24.16
C LYS A 551 -4.70 43.91 -23.55
N ASN A 552 -5.96 44.05 -23.12
CA ASN A 552 -6.39 45.22 -22.35
C ASN A 552 -6.20 44.97 -20.86
N ASN A 553 -5.39 45.81 -20.20
CA ASN A 553 -5.16 45.78 -18.76
C ASN A 553 -6.40 46.29 -17.98
N LEU A 554 -6.91 45.46 -17.06
CA LEU A 554 -7.95 45.82 -16.11
C LEU A 554 -7.33 46.51 -14.88
N LYS A 555 -7.78 47.73 -14.54
CA LYS A 555 -7.54 48.34 -13.22
C LYS A 555 -8.86 48.32 -12.43
N SER A 556 -8.89 47.60 -11.31
CA SER A 556 -10.02 47.65 -10.38
C SER A 556 -9.92 48.91 -9.51
N ILE A 557 -11.03 49.63 -9.37
CA ILE A 557 -11.19 50.69 -8.37
C ILE A 557 -12.04 50.09 -7.25
N LYS A 558 -11.47 49.97 -6.04
CA LYS A 558 -12.19 49.54 -4.85
C LYS A 558 -13.17 50.65 -4.44
N GLN A 559 -14.47 50.40 -4.59
CA GLN A 559 -15.50 51.07 -3.81
C GLN A 559 -16.47 50.03 -3.28
N THR A 560 -16.69 50.06 -1.97
CA THR A 560 -17.69 49.27 -1.26
C THR A 560 -19.07 49.81 -1.57
N SER A 561 -19.69 49.30 -2.64
CA SER A 561 -21.14 49.35 -2.86
C SER A 561 -21.57 48.15 -3.70
N SER A 562 -22.82 47.72 -3.56
CA SER A 562 -23.41 46.51 -4.14
C SER A 562 -23.65 46.56 -5.66
N GLN A 563 -22.93 47.41 -6.39
CA GLN A 563 -22.94 47.49 -7.85
C GLN A 563 -21.51 47.67 -8.34
N SER A 564 -20.92 46.65 -8.96
CA SER A 564 -19.58 46.75 -9.54
C SER A 564 -19.66 47.18 -11.01
N SER A 565 -19.04 48.30 -11.34
CA SER A 565 -18.81 48.76 -12.72
C SER A 565 -17.40 48.35 -13.14
N ILE A 566 -17.26 47.70 -14.30
CA ILE A 566 -15.97 47.28 -14.84
C ILE A 566 -15.65 48.18 -16.04
N ILE A 567 -14.53 48.91 -15.97
CA ILE A 567 -14.10 49.89 -16.97
C ILE A 567 -13.01 49.27 -17.85
N ILE A 568 -13.24 49.20 -19.18
CA ILE A 568 -12.23 48.74 -20.15
C ILE A 568 -11.90 49.89 -21.11
N SER A 569 -10.61 50.19 -21.31
CA SER A 569 -10.11 51.16 -22.29
C SER A 569 -9.65 50.48 -23.58
N LYS A 570 -10.00 51.07 -24.73
CA LYS A 570 -9.36 50.82 -26.02
C LYS A 570 -8.25 51.86 -26.20
N PHE A 571 -7.08 51.47 -26.70
CA PHE A 571 -6.16 52.40 -27.38
C PHE A 571 -6.40 52.29 -28.89
#